data_AF-A0A3M2BVI3-F1
#
_entry.id   AF-A0A3M2BVI3-F1
#
_cell.length_a   1.000
_cell.length_b   1.000
_cell.length_c   1.000
_cell.angle_alpha   90.00
_cell.angle_beta   90.00
_cell.angle_gamma   90.00
#
_symmetry.space_group_name_H-M   'P 1'
#
loop_
_entity.id
_entity.type
_entity.pdbx_description
1 polymer ?
#
loop_
_entity_poly.entity_id
_entity_poly.type
_entity_poly.pdbx_seq_one_letter_code
_entity_poly.pdbx_strand_id
1 'polypeptide(L)' 'MARDRPVRPGHPYLAGPPVFVAHRGGARMAPENTLEALRQAVDDWGVDMLEVDARLTRDG' A
#
# COMPACT_ATOMS: atom_id res chain seq x y z
N MET A 1 -16.89 -10.38 -4.38
CA MET A 1 -16.57 -11.71 -4.95
C MET A 1 -15.17 -12.09 -4.50
N ALA A 2 -15.03 -12.98 -3.53
CA ALA A 2 -13.72 -13.51 -3.16
C ALA A 2 -13.20 -14.35 -4.33
N ARG A 3 -12.09 -13.94 -4.93
CA ARG A 3 -11.46 -14.69 -6.01
C ARG A 3 -10.67 -15.82 -5.37
N ASP A 4 -11.05 -17.07 -5.67
CA ASP A 4 -10.26 -18.25 -5.32
C ASP A 4 -8.87 -18.09 -5.96
N ARG A 5 -7.87 -17.81 -5.12
CA ARG A 5 -6.49 -17.53 -5.54
C ARG A 5 -5.55 -18.40 -4.72
N PRO A 6 -4.54 -19.02 -5.37
CA PRO A 6 -3.60 -19.88 -4.68
C PRO A 6 -2.87 -19.10 -3.58
N VAL A 7 -2.81 -19.70 -2.39
CA VAL A 7 -2.14 -19.15 -1.22
C VAL A 7 -0.63 -19.22 -1.44
N ARG A 8 0.01 -18.06 -1.47
CA ARG A 8 1.47 -17.98 -1.50
C ARG A 8 2.00 -18.20 -0.07
N PRO A 9 2.97 -19.10 0.16
CA PRO A 9 3.67 -19.16 1.43
C PRO A 9 4.46 -17.87 1.66
N GLY A 10 4.62 -17.42 2.91
CA GLY A 10 5.34 -16.18 3.20
C GLY A 10 5.10 -15.64 4.61
N HIS A 11 5.58 -14.41 4.84
CA HIS A 11 5.34 -13.67 6.08
C HIS A 11 3.83 -13.48 6.32
N PRO A 12 3.31 -13.56 7.56
CA PRO A 12 1.86 -13.51 7.83
C PRO A 12 1.09 -12.36 7.16
N TYR A 13 1.70 -11.18 7.04
CA TYR A 13 1.09 -10.00 6.40
C TYR A 13 1.16 -9.99 4.85
N LEU A 14 1.89 -10.92 4.25
CA LEU A 14 2.12 -11.03 2.80
C LEU A 14 1.77 -12.42 2.25
N ALA A 15 1.43 -13.37 3.11
CA ALA A 15 0.97 -14.70 2.74
C ALA A 15 -0.45 -14.64 2.18
N GLY A 16 -0.82 -15.62 1.34
CA GLY A 16 -2.15 -15.67 0.74
C GLY A 16 -2.19 -15.09 -0.69
N PRO A 17 -3.32 -14.47 -1.09
CA PRO A 17 -3.47 -13.90 -2.43
C PRO A 17 -2.47 -12.74 -2.67
N PRO A 18 -2.21 -12.35 -3.93
CA PRO A 18 -1.45 -11.12 -4.21
C PRO A 18 -2.08 -9.92 -3.51
N VAL A 19 -1.21 -9.14 -2.85
CA VAL A 19 -1.55 -7.89 -2.16
C VAL A 19 -1.39 -6.72 -3.13
N PHE A 20 -2.41 -5.88 -3.24
CA PHE A 20 -2.35 -4.64 -3.99
C PHE A 20 -1.74 -3.53 -3.12
N VAL A 21 -0.47 -3.21 -3.36
CA VAL A 21 0.29 -2.25 -2.57
C VAL A 21 0.43 -0.92 -3.31
N ALA A 22 0.05 0.19 -2.67
CA ALA A 22 0.23 1.54 -3.22
C ALA A 22 1.63 2.08 -2.92
N HIS A 23 2.53 1.94 -3.89
CA HIS A 23 3.91 2.41 -3.79
C HIS A 23 3.99 3.93 -3.59
N ARG A 24 4.59 4.35 -2.47
CA ARG A 24 4.77 5.72 -1.97
C ARG A 24 3.46 6.49 -1.92
N GLY A 25 2.41 5.81 -1.48
CA GLY A 25 1.03 6.28 -1.46
C GLY A 25 0.34 6.31 -2.82
N GLY A 26 0.92 5.77 -3.89
CA GLY A 26 0.37 5.87 -5.24
C GLY A 26 0.99 6.99 -6.05
N ALA A 27 2.33 7.06 -6.08
CA ALA A 27 3.15 8.13 -6.68
C ALA A 27 2.85 8.52 -8.15
N ARG A 28 2.05 7.73 -8.87
CA ARG A 28 1.59 8.04 -10.23
C ARG A 28 0.28 8.83 -10.30
N MET A 29 -0.47 8.88 -9.20
CA MET A 29 -1.81 9.49 -9.15
C MET A 29 -1.78 10.88 -8.52
N ALA A 30 -0.93 11.07 -7.51
CA ALA A 30 -0.69 12.33 -6.82
C ALA A 30 0.77 12.39 -6.34
N PRO A 31 1.28 13.54 -5.84
CA PRO A 31 2.65 13.63 -5.33
C PRO A 31 2.94 12.56 -4.28
N GLU A 32 4.03 11.82 -4.48
CA GLU A 32 4.46 10.71 -3.61
C GLU A 32 4.61 11.11 -2.14
N ASN A 33 4.35 10.16 -1.23
CA ASN A 33 4.43 10.33 0.24
C ASN A 33 3.62 11.53 0.79
N THR A 34 2.52 11.91 0.12
CA THR A 34 1.58 12.92 0.62
C THR A 34 0.29 12.30 1.12
N LEU A 35 -0.42 13.02 2.01
CA LEU A 35 -1.76 12.61 2.45
C LEU A 35 -2.78 12.57 1.30
N GLU A 36 -2.58 13.35 0.24
CA GLU A 36 -3.42 13.32 -0.96
C GLU A 36 -3.29 11.96 -1.66
N ALA A 37 -2.08 11.52 -1.95
CA ALA A 37 -1.83 10.22 -2.57
C ALA A 37 -2.38 9.08 -1.72
N LEU A 38 -2.11 9.10 -0.40
CA LEU A 38 -2.58 8.07 0.53
C LEU A 38 -4.11 7.98 0.57
N ARG A 39 -4.81 9.12 0.63
CA ARG A 39 -6.28 9.14 0.59
C ARG A 39 -6.79 8.58 -0.73
N GLN A 40 -6.22 9.02 -1.85
CA GLN A 40 -6.62 8.54 -3.16
C GLN A 40 -6.44 7.02 -3.31
N ALA A 41 -5.32 6.48 -2.83
CA ALA A 41 -5.06 5.04 -2.85
C ALA A 41 -6.11 4.23 -2.07
N VAL A 42 -6.59 4.75 -0.93
CA VAL A 42 -7.65 4.12 -0.14
C VAL A 42 -9.01 4.29 -0.78
N ASP A 43 -9.39 5.54 -1.06
CA ASP A 43 -10.76 5.92 -1.41
C ASP A 43 -11.12 5.53 -2.85
N ASP A 44 -10.20 5.72 -3.81
CA ASP A 44 -10.45 5.48 -5.23
C ASP A 44 -10.05 4.07 -5.69
N TRP A 45 -8.99 3.50 -5.10
CA TRP A 45 -8.38 2.26 -5.57
C TRP A 45 -8.58 1.06 -4.64
N GLY A 46 -8.98 1.27 -3.38
CA GLY A 46 -9.25 0.20 -2.43
C GLY A 46 -8.04 -0.73 -2.21
N VAL A 47 -6.84 -0.15 -2.10
CA VAL A 47 -5.59 -0.91 -1.95
C VAL A 47 -5.58 -1.71 -0.65
N ASP A 48 -4.93 -2.87 -0.67
CA ASP A 48 -4.80 -3.73 0.52
C ASP A 48 -3.75 -3.17 1.50
N MET A 49 -2.77 -2.41 1.00
CA MET A 49 -1.66 -1.88 1.78
C MET A 49 -1.16 -0.55 1.21
N LEU A 50 -0.84 0.38 2.10
CA LEU A 50 -0.12 1.62 1.78
C LEU A 50 1.37 1.41 2.07
N GLU A 51 2.22 1.87 1.14
CA GLU A 51 3.67 1.91 1.35
C GLU A 51 4.12 3.38 1.40
N VAL A 52 4.96 3.69 2.39
CA VAL A 52 5.43 5.05 2.70
C VAL A 52 6.88 5.01 3.16
N ASP A 53 7.65 6.04 2.76
CA ASP A 53 9.02 6.21 3.25
C ASP A 53 9.02 7.11 4.50
N ALA A 54 9.32 6.52 5.66
CA ALA A 54 9.59 7.29 6.87
C ALA A 54 11.06 7.74 6.91
N ARG A 55 11.29 8.97 7.39
CA ARG A 55 12.63 9.51 7.64
C ARG A 55 12.67 10.10 9.04
N LEU A 56 13.81 9.97 9.71
CA LEU A 56 14.01 10.56 11.03
C LEU A 56 14.34 12.05 10.88
N THR A 57 13.78 12.90 11.74
CA THR A 57 14.17 14.31 11.80
C THR A 57 15.39 14.48 12.71
N ARG A 58 15.86 15.73 12.89
CA ARG A 58 17.01 16.00 13.77
C ARG A 58 16.69 15.70 15.24
N ASP A 59 15.43 15.83 15.61
CA ASP A 59 14.90 15.77 16.96
C ASP A 59 14.01 14.54 17.23
N GLY A 60 13.90 13.62 16.26
CA GLY A 60 13.15 12.37 16.38
C GLY A 60 12.05 12.23 15.36
#